data_AF-A0A1H4FHN1-F1
#
_entry.id   AF-A0A1H4FHN1-F1
#
_cell.length_a   1.000
_cell.length_b   1.000
_cell.length_c   1.000
_cell.angle_alpha   90.00
_cell.angle_beta   90.00
_cell.angle_gamma   90.00
#
_symmetry.space_group_name_H-M   'P 1'
#
loop_
_entity.id
_entity.type
_entity.pdbx_description
1 polymer ?
#
loop_
_entity_poly.entity_id
_entity_poly.type
_entity_poly.pdbx_seq_one_letter_code
_entity_poly.pdbx_strand_id
1 'polypeptide(L)'
;MNTIFEKSNYTQLWQAIASGDLDKAREKLRDTEYIPVRLAAEVLSSSPLGDNFTLSLKANGESQFTDLVRLLAAVYENGNFPEQANSLRLITIEQLTSLASEVMSLAEAFTDRPVTPDIWFYGVVLREWCNTLIDLFTALNIPRAKAAVWQNKSKITCAVMSHYPHFVGPDMVATAEILEEVDEKDLAKQYAQAVLGDFERFIASTAEQATLEDIISLTALKDAYVLLGRIDQTDQYADKLKIVEERIDRGIQLKR
;
A
#
# COMPACT_ATOMS: atom_id res chain seq x y z
N MET A 1 11.70 12.31 -4.53
CA MET A 1 10.70 12.34 -5.63
C MET A 1 11.29 12.05 -7.02
N ASN A 2 12.59 12.29 -7.32
CA ASN A 2 13.16 12.04 -8.67
C ASN A 2 13.15 10.58 -9.18
N THR A 3 12.93 9.57 -8.33
CA THR A 3 12.94 8.14 -8.72
C THR A 3 11.60 7.65 -9.29
N ILE A 4 10.50 8.38 -9.10
CA ILE A 4 9.15 7.94 -9.48
C ILE A 4 9.00 7.87 -11.00
N PHE A 5 9.72 8.72 -11.75
CA PHE A 5 9.57 8.84 -13.20
C PHE A 5 10.54 7.96 -14.01
N GLU A 6 11.40 7.16 -13.39
CA GLU A 6 12.34 6.33 -14.17
C GLU A 6 11.64 5.13 -14.81
N LYS A 7 11.85 4.90 -16.12
CA LYS A 7 11.46 3.69 -16.89
C LYS A 7 9.99 3.56 -17.36
N SER A 8 9.29 4.63 -17.72
CA SER A 8 8.09 4.53 -18.60
C SER A 8 8.32 5.17 -19.97
N ASN A 9 7.65 4.65 -21.00
CA ASN A 9 7.56 5.29 -22.32
C ASN A 9 6.99 6.72 -22.23
N TYR A 10 6.25 7.02 -21.16
CA TYR A 10 5.59 8.29 -20.89
C TYR A 10 6.31 9.15 -19.83
N THR A 11 7.51 8.76 -19.40
CA THR A 11 8.34 9.52 -18.44
C THR A 11 8.41 11.01 -18.77
N GLN A 12 8.65 11.34 -20.04
CA GLN A 12 8.77 12.74 -20.49
C GLN A 12 7.45 13.50 -20.41
N LEU A 13 6.31 12.81 -20.57
CA LEU A 13 4.98 13.41 -20.42
C LEU A 13 4.75 13.75 -18.94
N TRP A 14 4.99 12.81 -18.03
CA TRP A 14 4.80 13.04 -16.59
C TRP A 14 5.68 14.17 -16.06
N GLN A 15 6.94 14.23 -16.49
CA GLN A 15 7.86 15.33 -16.13
C GLN A 15 7.41 16.69 -16.68
N ALA A 16 6.89 16.73 -17.91
CA ALA A 16 6.36 17.96 -18.50
C ALA A 16 5.13 18.46 -17.72
N ILE A 17 4.23 17.55 -17.34
CA ILE A 17 3.09 17.88 -16.47
C ILE A 17 3.61 18.39 -15.13
N ALA A 18 4.48 17.67 -14.42
CA ALA A 18 4.99 18.07 -13.11
C ALA A 18 5.64 19.47 -13.10
N SER A 19 6.41 19.80 -14.15
CA SER A 19 7.10 21.09 -14.26
C SER A 19 6.24 22.26 -14.75
N GLY A 20 4.99 22.02 -15.16
CA GLY A 20 4.12 23.05 -15.70
C GLY A 20 4.39 23.42 -17.16
N ASP A 21 5.24 22.67 -17.87
CA ASP A 21 5.49 22.84 -19.31
C ASP A 21 4.35 22.20 -20.12
N LEU A 22 3.19 22.88 -20.14
CA LEU A 22 1.96 22.34 -20.73
C LEU A 22 2.04 22.16 -22.25
N ASP A 23 2.83 22.97 -22.94
CA ASP A 23 3.00 22.85 -24.39
C ASP A 23 3.79 21.58 -24.73
N LYS A 24 4.89 21.33 -24.00
CA LYS A 24 5.62 20.07 -24.12
C LYS A 24 4.78 18.87 -23.69
N ALA A 25 3.96 19.01 -22.65
CA ALA A 25 3.06 17.93 -22.24
C ALA A 25 2.09 17.57 -23.37
N ARG A 26 1.48 18.56 -24.03
CA ARG A 26 0.57 18.36 -25.17
C ARG A 26 1.25 17.70 -26.36
N GLU A 27 2.49 18.04 -26.68
CA GLU A 27 3.26 17.39 -27.76
C GLU A 27 3.54 15.89 -27.50
N LYS A 28 3.55 15.50 -26.22
CA LYS A 28 3.85 14.14 -25.76
C LYS A 28 2.60 13.31 -25.53
N LEU A 29 1.40 13.91 -25.55
CA LEU A 29 0.15 13.16 -25.60
C LEU A 29 0.08 12.38 -26.91
N ARG A 30 0.27 11.06 -26.81
CA ARG A 30 0.18 10.10 -27.91
C ARG A 30 -0.48 8.84 -27.35
N ASP A 31 -1.21 8.10 -28.18
CA ASP A 31 -1.88 6.87 -27.75
C ASP A 31 -2.93 7.12 -26.65
N THR A 32 -4.03 7.78 -27.02
CA THR A 32 -5.17 8.01 -26.11
C THR A 32 -6.00 6.76 -25.84
N GLU A 33 -5.65 5.60 -26.41
CA GLU A 33 -6.22 4.31 -26.02
C GLU A 33 -5.60 3.83 -24.70
N TYR A 34 -4.36 4.25 -24.40
CA TYR A 34 -3.70 4.02 -23.11
C TYR A 34 -4.29 4.92 -22.02
N ILE A 35 -4.90 4.32 -20.99
CA ILE A 35 -5.77 5.03 -20.05
C ILE A 35 -5.08 6.20 -19.32
N PRO A 36 -3.86 6.04 -18.75
CA PRO A 36 -3.16 7.17 -18.14
C PRO A 36 -2.95 8.35 -19.07
N VAL A 37 -2.69 8.13 -20.37
CA VAL A 37 -2.49 9.22 -21.33
C VAL A 37 -3.81 9.88 -21.70
N ARG A 38 -4.89 9.10 -21.84
CA ARG A 38 -6.25 9.64 -22.00
C ARG A 38 -6.61 10.58 -20.84
N LEU A 39 -6.43 10.11 -19.60
CA LEU A 39 -6.68 10.91 -18.41
C LEU A 39 -5.78 12.16 -18.35
N ALA A 40 -4.52 12.05 -18.76
CA ALA A 40 -3.63 13.21 -18.84
C ALA A 40 -4.13 14.27 -19.83
N ALA A 41 -4.68 13.85 -20.97
CA ALA A 41 -5.30 14.77 -21.92
C ALA A 41 -6.53 15.47 -21.31
N GLU A 42 -7.38 14.72 -20.60
CA GLU A 42 -8.56 15.26 -19.89
C GLU A 42 -8.16 16.24 -18.77
N VAL A 43 -7.08 15.95 -18.03
CA VAL A 43 -6.50 16.87 -17.04
C VAL A 43 -6.07 18.18 -17.69
N LEU A 44 -5.31 18.09 -18.78
CA LEU A 44 -4.73 19.26 -19.48
C LEU A 44 -5.79 20.12 -20.18
N SER A 45 -6.95 19.56 -20.49
CA SER A 45 -8.12 20.30 -21.01
C SER A 45 -9.06 20.79 -19.90
N SER A 46 -8.75 20.52 -18.63
CA SER A 46 -9.62 20.77 -17.48
C SER A 46 -11.03 20.15 -17.64
N SER A 47 -11.12 19.03 -18.36
CA SER A 47 -12.37 18.29 -18.54
C SER A 47 -12.67 17.43 -17.32
N PRO A 48 -13.93 17.04 -17.09
CA PRO A 48 -14.25 15.96 -16.17
C PRO A 48 -13.48 14.69 -16.55
N LEU A 49 -12.90 14.01 -15.56
CA LEU A 49 -12.16 12.78 -15.79
C LEU A 49 -13.11 11.61 -15.97
N GLY A 50 -12.95 10.84 -17.05
CA GLY A 50 -13.76 9.65 -17.29
C GLY A 50 -13.33 8.49 -16.41
N ASP A 51 -14.22 8.03 -15.53
CA ASP A 51 -14.02 6.98 -14.53
C ASP A 51 -14.57 5.60 -14.94
N ASN A 52 -15.27 5.50 -16.07
CA ASN A 52 -15.85 4.25 -16.60
C ASN A 52 -14.79 3.29 -17.19
N PHE A 53 -13.88 2.81 -16.36
CA PHE A 53 -12.92 1.76 -16.71
C PHE A 53 -12.49 0.96 -15.49
N THR A 54 -11.98 -0.24 -15.74
CA THR A 54 -11.39 -1.09 -14.71
C THR A 54 -10.10 -1.67 -15.24
N LEU A 55 -9.00 -1.39 -14.55
CA LEU A 55 -7.72 -2.03 -14.84
C LEU A 55 -7.79 -3.51 -14.46
N SER A 56 -7.14 -4.36 -15.26
CA SER A 56 -7.02 -5.80 -14.98
C SER A 56 -5.60 -6.26 -15.22
N LEU A 57 -5.08 -7.10 -14.32
CA LEU A 57 -3.78 -7.75 -14.44
C LEU A 57 -3.65 -8.59 -15.73
N LYS A 58 -4.77 -9.11 -16.25
CA LYS A 58 -4.79 -9.85 -17.52
C LYS A 58 -4.61 -8.96 -18.76
N ALA A 59 -4.75 -7.65 -18.59
CA ALA A 59 -4.72 -6.64 -19.64
C ALA A 59 -3.70 -5.54 -19.34
N ASN A 60 -2.53 -5.90 -18.79
CA ASN A 60 -1.43 -4.98 -18.50
C ASN A 60 -1.83 -3.86 -17.51
N GLY A 61 -2.77 -4.16 -16.61
CA GLY A 61 -3.35 -3.22 -15.66
C GLY A 61 -2.34 -2.71 -14.63
N GLU A 62 -1.34 -3.51 -14.26
CA GLU A 62 -0.27 -3.10 -13.34
C GLU A 62 0.64 -2.01 -13.95
N SER A 63 0.94 -2.11 -15.24
CA SER A 63 1.70 -1.10 -15.97
C SER A 63 0.88 0.17 -16.16
N GLN A 64 -0.41 0.05 -16.45
CA GLN A 64 -1.32 1.21 -16.51
C GLN A 64 -1.48 1.88 -15.14
N PHE A 65 -1.57 1.09 -14.06
CA PHE A 65 -1.64 1.62 -12.70
C PHE A 65 -0.37 2.36 -12.30
N THR A 66 0.79 1.82 -12.67
CA THR A 66 2.11 2.46 -12.49
C THR A 66 2.10 3.89 -13.07
N ASP A 67 1.66 4.05 -14.32
CA ASP A 67 1.61 5.36 -14.97
C ASP A 67 0.46 6.24 -14.49
N LEU A 68 -0.63 5.65 -13.98
CA LEU A 68 -1.69 6.39 -13.28
C LEU A 68 -1.19 7.04 -11.99
N VAL A 69 -0.40 6.33 -11.18
CA VAL A 69 0.23 6.88 -9.97
C VAL A 69 1.21 8.00 -10.31
N ARG A 70 1.98 7.85 -11.40
CA ARG A 70 2.90 8.89 -11.88
C ARG A 70 2.16 10.14 -12.35
N LEU A 71 1.07 9.97 -13.09
CA LEU A 71 0.21 11.10 -13.46
C LEU A 71 -0.32 11.80 -12.22
N LEU A 72 -0.83 11.05 -11.23
CA LEU A 72 -1.33 11.63 -9.98
C LEU A 72 -0.25 12.47 -9.26
N ALA A 73 0.95 11.92 -9.11
CA ALA A 73 2.08 12.62 -8.51
C ALA A 73 2.44 13.89 -9.30
N ALA A 74 2.56 13.79 -10.62
CA ALA A 74 2.88 14.93 -11.49
C ALA A 74 1.83 16.05 -11.41
N VAL A 75 0.55 15.71 -11.34
CA VAL A 75 -0.54 16.68 -11.22
C VAL A 75 -0.50 17.39 -9.86
N TYR A 76 -0.22 16.67 -8.77
CA TYR A 76 -0.04 17.30 -7.45
C TYR A 76 1.21 18.18 -7.40
N GLU A 77 2.34 17.74 -7.96
CA GLU A 77 3.58 18.54 -8.04
C GLU A 77 3.38 19.85 -8.82
N ASN A 78 2.62 19.79 -9.91
CA ASN A 78 2.29 20.96 -10.73
C ASN A 78 1.43 21.98 -9.98
N GLY A 79 0.43 21.52 -9.24
CA GLY A 79 -0.45 22.36 -8.42
C GLY A 79 -1.52 23.18 -9.15
N ASN A 80 -1.50 23.26 -10.50
CA ASN A 80 -2.46 24.07 -11.26
C ASN A 80 -3.82 23.38 -11.51
N PHE A 81 -3.97 22.09 -11.16
CA PHE A 81 -5.18 21.30 -11.47
C PHE A 81 -5.79 20.65 -10.21
N PRO A 82 -6.20 21.43 -9.18
CA PRO A 82 -6.62 20.88 -7.89
C PRO A 82 -7.89 20.02 -7.96
N GLU A 83 -8.85 20.37 -8.82
CA GLU A 83 -10.08 19.58 -9.00
C GLU A 83 -9.77 18.23 -9.67
N GLN A 84 -8.97 18.26 -10.74
CA GLN A 84 -8.55 17.06 -11.45
C GLN A 84 -7.66 16.17 -10.57
N ALA A 85 -6.79 16.75 -9.74
CA ALA A 85 -5.98 16.01 -8.76
C ALA A 85 -6.86 15.24 -7.76
N ASN A 86 -7.95 15.86 -7.29
CA ASN A 86 -8.91 15.21 -6.41
C ASN A 86 -9.65 14.06 -7.10
N SER A 87 -10.16 14.27 -8.31
CA SER A 87 -10.84 13.21 -9.08
C SER A 87 -9.88 12.07 -9.42
N LEU A 88 -8.66 12.38 -9.84
CA LEU A 88 -7.64 11.40 -10.18
C LEU A 88 -7.20 10.59 -8.96
N ARG A 89 -7.16 11.20 -7.76
CA ARG A 89 -6.93 10.48 -6.50
C ARG A 89 -8.00 9.42 -6.26
N LEU A 90 -9.28 9.78 -6.42
CA LEU A 90 -10.40 8.85 -6.20
C LEU A 90 -10.31 7.69 -7.20
N ILE A 91 -10.11 8.00 -8.48
CA ILE A 91 -9.90 6.99 -9.55
C ILE A 91 -8.72 6.09 -9.19
N THR A 92 -7.58 6.64 -8.78
CA THR A 92 -6.38 5.85 -8.45
C THR A 92 -6.65 4.88 -7.30
N ILE A 93 -7.33 5.32 -6.24
CA ILE A 93 -7.67 4.45 -5.09
C ILE A 93 -8.67 3.37 -5.50
N GLU A 94 -9.66 3.71 -6.33
CA GLU A 94 -10.64 2.74 -6.85
C GLU A 94 -9.96 1.66 -7.71
N GLN A 95 -9.08 2.07 -8.62
CA GLN A 95 -8.34 1.12 -9.47
C GLN A 95 -7.38 0.26 -8.64
N LEU A 96 -6.71 0.82 -7.62
CA LEU A 96 -5.92 0.05 -6.66
C LEU A 96 -6.79 -1.00 -5.96
N THR A 97 -8.00 -0.60 -5.54
CA THR A 97 -8.94 -1.50 -4.85
C THR A 97 -9.41 -2.63 -5.75
N SER A 98 -9.69 -2.33 -7.02
CA SER A 98 -10.02 -3.35 -8.02
C SER A 98 -8.86 -4.34 -8.22
N LEU A 99 -7.65 -3.83 -8.47
CA LEU A 99 -6.47 -4.65 -8.69
C LEU A 99 -6.10 -5.49 -7.46
N ALA A 100 -6.17 -4.92 -6.25
CA ALA A 100 -5.96 -5.66 -5.00
C ALA A 100 -6.98 -6.79 -4.81
N SER A 101 -8.23 -6.58 -5.25
CA SER A 101 -9.27 -7.60 -5.24
C SER A 101 -9.01 -8.69 -6.28
N GLU A 102 -8.53 -8.33 -7.47
CA GLU A 102 -8.12 -9.29 -8.49
C GLU A 102 -6.93 -10.13 -8.02
N VAL A 103 -5.89 -9.53 -7.42
CA VAL A 103 -4.76 -10.26 -6.82
C VAL A 103 -5.27 -11.28 -5.80
N MET A 104 -6.13 -10.87 -4.88
CA MET A 104 -6.69 -11.75 -3.84
C MET A 104 -7.48 -12.91 -4.47
N SER A 105 -8.39 -12.62 -5.40
CA SER A 105 -9.19 -13.63 -6.08
C SER A 105 -8.32 -14.63 -6.85
N LEU A 106 -7.29 -14.13 -7.54
CA LEU A 106 -6.35 -14.98 -8.26
C LEU A 106 -5.49 -15.82 -7.32
N ALA A 107 -5.11 -15.31 -6.14
CA ALA A 107 -4.36 -16.07 -5.14
C ALA A 107 -5.21 -17.17 -4.47
N GLU A 108 -6.46 -16.86 -4.10
CA GLU A 108 -7.40 -17.80 -3.46
C GLU A 108 -7.84 -18.94 -4.39
N ALA A 109 -7.90 -18.70 -5.70
CA ALA A 109 -8.24 -19.74 -6.68
C ALA A 109 -7.25 -20.93 -6.68
N PHE A 110 -6.14 -20.82 -5.96
CA PHE A 110 -5.11 -21.85 -5.84
C PHE A 110 -4.99 -22.41 -4.40
N THR A 111 -6.10 -22.68 -3.70
CA THR A 111 -6.05 -23.28 -2.34
C THR A 111 -5.18 -24.54 -2.23
N ASP A 112 -5.00 -25.29 -3.32
CA ASP A 112 -4.18 -26.52 -3.39
C ASP A 112 -2.86 -26.36 -4.18
N ARG A 113 -2.51 -25.15 -4.64
CA ARG A 113 -1.30 -24.88 -5.44
C ARG A 113 -0.62 -23.58 -5.02
N PRO A 114 0.72 -23.48 -5.11
CA PRO A 114 1.38 -22.21 -4.85
C PRO A 114 0.87 -21.12 -5.80
N VAL A 115 0.74 -19.89 -5.30
CA VAL A 115 0.47 -18.69 -6.10
C VAL A 115 1.43 -18.66 -7.29
N THR A 116 0.93 -18.43 -8.50
CA THR A 116 1.80 -18.44 -9.68
C THR A 116 2.81 -17.28 -9.61
N PRO A 117 4.03 -17.45 -10.15
CA PRO A 117 5.04 -16.40 -10.12
C PRO A 117 4.55 -15.05 -10.65
N ASP A 118 3.73 -15.05 -11.71
CA ASP A 118 3.19 -13.83 -12.31
C ASP A 118 2.29 -13.06 -11.33
N ILE A 119 1.36 -13.75 -10.65
CA ILE A 119 0.48 -13.12 -9.66
C ILE A 119 1.30 -12.56 -8.49
N TRP A 120 2.30 -13.32 -8.05
CA TRP A 120 3.21 -12.87 -7.00
C TRP A 120 3.99 -11.61 -7.42
N PHE A 121 4.57 -11.59 -8.63
CA PHE A 121 5.29 -10.42 -9.16
C PHE A 121 4.37 -9.21 -9.31
N TYR A 122 3.16 -9.38 -9.82
CA TYR A 122 2.19 -8.28 -9.93
C TYR A 122 1.80 -7.74 -8.55
N GLY A 123 1.53 -8.62 -7.58
CA GLY A 123 1.25 -8.23 -6.21
C GLY A 123 2.41 -7.43 -5.58
N VAL A 124 3.65 -7.87 -5.78
CA VAL A 124 4.85 -7.14 -5.32
C VAL A 124 4.92 -5.75 -5.94
N VAL A 125 4.74 -5.62 -7.26
CA VAL A 125 4.77 -4.32 -7.95
C VAL A 125 3.69 -3.38 -7.41
N LEU A 126 2.46 -3.85 -7.26
CA LEU A 126 1.37 -3.05 -6.69
C LEU A 126 1.67 -2.64 -5.25
N ARG A 127 2.23 -3.54 -4.43
CA ARG A 127 2.63 -3.26 -3.05
C ARG A 127 3.68 -2.16 -2.97
N GLU A 128 4.65 -2.12 -3.89
CA GLU A 128 5.63 -1.04 -3.96
C GLU A 128 5.01 0.30 -4.39
N TRP A 129 4.03 0.28 -5.30
CA TRP A 129 3.28 1.48 -5.62
C TRP A 129 2.40 1.97 -4.46
N CYS A 130 1.91 1.08 -3.59
CA CYS A 130 1.30 1.49 -2.34
C CYS A 130 2.26 2.30 -1.46
N ASN A 131 3.54 1.90 -1.34
CA ASN A 131 4.53 2.68 -0.57
C ASN A 131 4.65 4.11 -1.13
N THR A 132 4.72 4.24 -2.45
CA THR A 132 4.79 5.56 -3.11
C THR A 132 3.54 6.40 -2.85
N LEU A 133 2.34 5.80 -2.91
CA LEU A 133 1.09 6.50 -2.61
C LEU A 133 0.96 6.87 -1.12
N ILE A 134 1.44 6.02 -0.21
CA ILE A 134 1.49 6.30 1.24
C ILE A 134 2.39 7.51 1.51
N ASP A 135 3.57 7.57 0.89
CA ASP A 135 4.47 8.72 1.01
C ASP A 135 3.84 9.99 0.45
N LEU A 136 3.22 9.91 -0.73
CA LEU A 136 2.51 11.03 -1.34
C LEU A 136 1.38 11.55 -0.45
N PHE A 137 0.50 10.67 0.05
CA PHE A 137 -0.63 11.09 0.89
C PHE A 137 -0.20 11.51 2.31
N THR A 138 0.95 11.05 2.78
CA THR A 138 1.59 11.59 3.99
C THR A 138 2.06 13.02 3.75
N ALA A 139 2.78 13.28 2.66
CA ALA A 139 3.26 14.63 2.32
C ALA A 139 2.11 15.63 2.08
N LEU A 140 0.99 15.17 1.51
CA LEU A 140 -0.21 15.97 1.28
C LEU A 140 -1.15 16.08 2.50
N ASN A 141 -0.85 15.38 3.60
CA ASN A 141 -1.69 15.30 4.80
C ASN A 141 -3.15 14.87 4.51
N ILE A 142 -3.32 13.77 3.77
CA ILE A 142 -4.63 13.21 3.40
C ILE A 142 -4.80 11.83 4.07
N PRO A 143 -5.09 11.78 5.39
CA PRO A 143 -4.99 10.54 6.16
C PRO A 143 -6.02 9.47 5.74
N ARG A 144 -7.23 9.86 5.31
CA ARG A 144 -8.23 8.88 4.80
C ARG A 144 -7.80 8.22 3.48
N ALA A 145 -7.14 8.96 2.59
CA ALA A 145 -6.60 8.38 1.36
C ALA A 145 -5.44 7.43 1.67
N LYS A 146 -4.56 7.83 2.60
CA LYS A 146 -3.48 6.99 3.13
C LYS A 146 -4.04 5.70 3.76
N ALA A 147 -5.10 5.77 4.56
CA ALA A 147 -5.77 4.61 5.16
C ALA A 147 -6.31 3.64 4.10
N ALA A 148 -6.91 4.14 3.02
CA ALA A 148 -7.41 3.31 1.93
C ALA A 148 -6.26 2.57 1.20
N VAL A 149 -5.11 3.23 1.01
CA VAL A 149 -3.93 2.58 0.40
C VAL A 149 -3.34 1.52 1.33
N TRP A 150 -3.24 1.79 2.63
CA TRP A 150 -2.77 0.82 3.62
C TRP A 150 -3.63 -0.44 3.65
N GLN A 151 -4.95 -0.30 3.69
CA GLN A 151 -5.87 -1.44 3.62
C GLN A 151 -5.66 -2.29 2.36
N ASN A 152 -5.51 -1.65 1.20
CA ASN A 152 -5.22 -2.36 -0.05
C ASN A 152 -3.84 -3.02 -0.05
N LYS A 153 -2.83 -2.36 0.54
CA LYS A 153 -1.49 -2.94 0.70
C LYS A 153 -1.52 -4.18 1.60
N SER A 154 -2.22 -4.13 2.73
CA SER A 154 -2.40 -5.31 3.61
C SER A 154 -3.12 -6.42 2.88
N LYS A 155 -4.18 -6.11 2.13
CA LYS A 155 -4.91 -7.08 1.30
C LYS A 155 -3.99 -7.80 0.31
N ILE A 156 -3.19 -7.04 -0.45
CA ILE A 156 -2.21 -7.59 -1.39
C ILE A 156 -1.16 -8.44 -0.66
N THR A 157 -0.65 -7.95 0.47
CA THR A 157 0.38 -8.63 1.27
C THR A 157 -0.14 -9.95 1.83
N CYS A 158 -1.35 -9.99 2.37
CA CYS A 158 -1.97 -11.25 2.81
C CYS A 158 -2.18 -12.23 1.66
N ALA A 159 -2.50 -11.74 0.45
CA ALA A 159 -2.72 -12.60 -0.71
C ALA A 159 -1.43 -13.25 -1.24
N VAL A 160 -0.31 -12.51 -1.32
CA VAL A 160 0.92 -12.99 -1.99
C VAL A 160 2.11 -13.20 -1.05
N MET A 161 2.05 -12.70 0.19
CA MET A 161 3.13 -12.79 1.19
C MET A 161 2.71 -13.50 2.48
N SER A 162 1.60 -14.24 2.50
CA SER A 162 1.10 -14.94 3.71
C SER A 162 2.15 -15.85 4.39
N HIS A 163 3.11 -16.39 3.62
CA HIS A 163 4.20 -17.22 4.12
C HIS A 163 5.39 -16.42 4.68
N TYR A 164 5.35 -15.08 4.66
CA TYR A 164 6.38 -14.19 5.17
C TYR A 164 5.80 -13.28 6.27
N PRO A 165 5.70 -13.78 7.52
CA PRO A 165 5.10 -13.04 8.63
C PRO A 165 5.76 -11.68 8.90
N HIS A 166 7.07 -11.58 8.64
CA HIS A 166 7.84 -10.34 8.76
C HIS A 166 7.45 -9.25 7.74
N PHE A 167 6.64 -9.56 6.72
CA PHE A 167 5.98 -8.57 5.87
C PHE A 167 4.51 -8.36 6.26
N VAL A 168 3.78 -9.44 6.54
CA VAL A 168 2.34 -9.38 6.87
C VAL A 168 2.09 -8.57 8.14
N GLY A 169 2.79 -8.89 9.23
CA GLY A 169 2.60 -8.25 10.53
C GLY A 169 2.76 -6.73 10.46
N PRO A 170 3.91 -6.22 9.99
CA PRO A 170 4.12 -4.78 9.87
C PRO A 170 3.08 -4.06 9.01
N ASP A 171 2.70 -4.63 7.86
CA ASP A 171 1.70 -4.00 7.00
C ASP A 171 0.30 -4.00 7.65
N MET A 172 -0.09 -5.05 8.38
CA MET A 172 -1.37 -5.10 9.09
C MET A 172 -1.42 -4.15 10.28
N VAL A 173 -0.34 -4.05 11.06
CA VAL A 173 -0.24 -3.09 12.19
C VAL A 173 -0.27 -1.66 11.68
N ALA A 174 0.51 -1.33 10.65
CA ALA A 174 0.50 0.02 10.07
C ALA A 174 -0.88 0.41 9.55
N THR A 175 -1.63 -0.54 8.97
CA THR A 175 -3.03 -0.35 8.60
C THR A 175 -3.93 -0.11 9.82
N ALA A 176 -3.73 -0.85 10.89
CA ALA A 176 -4.49 -0.67 12.13
C ALA A 176 -4.24 0.72 12.75
N GLU A 177 -2.99 1.17 12.79
CA GLU A 177 -2.61 2.49 13.33
C GLU A 177 -3.22 3.64 12.53
N ILE A 178 -3.13 3.62 11.20
CA ILE A 178 -3.72 4.69 10.37
C ILE A 178 -5.25 4.68 10.46
N LEU A 179 -5.88 3.52 10.65
CA LEU A 179 -7.32 3.42 10.86
C LEU A 179 -7.74 4.01 12.21
N GLU A 180 -6.97 3.79 13.26
CA GLU A 180 -7.18 4.46 14.55
C GLU A 180 -7.05 5.99 14.39
N GLU A 181 -6.05 6.47 13.64
CA GLU A 181 -5.82 7.90 13.36
C GLU A 181 -7.02 8.56 12.66
N VAL A 182 -7.72 7.83 11.77
CA VAL A 182 -8.92 8.34 11.06
C VAL A 182 -10.25 8.00 11.76
N ASP A 183 -10.19 7.60 13.03
CA ASP A 183 -11.32 7.25 13.91
C ASP A 183 -12.14 6.01 13.47
N GLU A 184 -11.55 5.11 12.70
CA GLU A 184 -12.14 3.83 12.27
C GLU A 184 -11.73 2.70 13.26
N LYS A 185 -11.97 2.94 14.56
CA LYS A 185 -11.45 2.11 15.67
C LYS A 185 -11.87 0.63 15.61
N ASP A 186 -13.10 0.34 15.21
CA ASP A 186 -13.59 -1.03 15.11
C ASP A 186 -12.84 -1.83 14.04
N LEU A 187 -12.48 -1.18 12.93
CA LEU A 187 -11.70 -1.82 11.88
C LEU A 187 -10.21 -1.91 12.28
N ALA A 188 -9.65 -0.88 12.90
CA ALA A 188 -8.31 -0.92 13.48
C ALA A 188 -8.14 -2.12 14.43
N LYS A 189 -9.13 -2.33 15.30
CA LYS A 189 -9.18 -3.47 16.22
C LYS A 189 -9.17 -4.81 15.50
N GLN A 190 -9.94 -4.97 14.41
CA GLN A 190 -9.95 -6.21 13.62
C GLN A 190 -8.57 -6.53 13.03
N TYR A 191 -7.88 -5.54 12.46
CA TYR A 191 -6.51 -5.74 11.95
C TYR A 191 -5.53 -6.14 13.06
N ALA A 192 -5.57 -5.44 14.20
CA ALA A 192 -4.70 -5.78 15.34
C ALA A 192 -5.00 -7.17 15.91
N GLN A 193 -6.28 -7.55 16.03
CA GLN A 193 -6.70 -8.88 16.48
C GLN A 193 -6.25 -10.00 15.53
N ALA A 194 -6.28 -9.76 14.21
CA ALA A 194 -5.75 -10.71 13.24
C ALA A 194 -4.25 -10.95 13.44
N VAL A 195 -3.47 -9.88 13.70
CA VAL A 195 -2.05 -10.02 14.04
C VAL A 195 -1.86 -10.85 15.31
N LEU A 196 -2.64 -10.59 16.37
CA LEU A 196 -2.58 -11.42 17.59
C LEU A 196 -2.84 -12.89 17.29
N GLY A 197 -3.90 -13.20 16.54
CA GLY A 197 -4.28 -14.57 16.20
C GLY A 197 -3.18 -15.37 15.50
N ASP A 198 -2.48 -14.74 14.56
CA ASP A 198 -1.48 -15.42 13.73
C ASP A 198 -0.06 -15.37 14.31
N PHE A 199 0.24 -14.38 15.16
CA PHE A 199 1.61 -14.07 15.59
C PHE A 199 1.90 -14.47 17.05
N GLU A 200 0.90 -14.75 17.90
CA GLU A 200 1.14 -15.16 19.29
C GLU A 200 2.07 -16.38 19.42
N ARG A 201 2.04 -17.28 18.43
CA ARG A 201 2.95 -18.45 18.37
C ARG A 201 4.44 -18.08 18.35
N PHE A 202 4.80 -16.87 17.90
CA PHE A 202 6.20 -16.42 17.88
C PHE A 202 6.79 -16.29 19.28
N ILE A 203 5.97 -16.06 20.31
CA ILE A 203 6.45 -16.01 21.70
C ILE A 203 7.11 -17.32 22.10
N ALA A 204 6.50 -18.45 21.74
CA ALA A 204 7.02 -19.78 22.04
C ALA A 204 8.16 -20.17 21.10
N SER A 205 8.03 -19.91 19.79
CA SER A 205 9.07 -20.31 18.82
C SER A 205 10.39 -19.56 19.01
N THR A 206 10.37 -18.38 19.62
CA THR A 206 11.55 -17.55 19.88
C THR A 206 12.08 -17.68 21.31
N ALA A 207 11.66 -18.71 22.05
CA ALA A 207 12.00 -18.89 23.47
C ALA A 207 13.51 -19.00 23.74
N GLU A 208 14.30 -19.48 22.79
CA GLU A 208 15.75 -19.64 22.95
C GLU A 208 16.53 -18.69 22.04
N GLN A 209 16.12 -18.57 20.79
CA GLN A 209 16.77 -17.75 19.77
C GLN A 209 15.74 -17.09 18.86
N ALA A 210 16.04 -15.90 18.35
CA ALA A 210 15.21 -15.19 17.39
C ALA A 210 16.05 -14.71 16.19
N THR A 211 15.58 -14.99 14.98
CA THR A 211 16.12 -14.44 13.74
C THR A 211 15.71 -12.97 13.55
N LEU A 212 16.19 -12.29 12.50
CA LEU A 212 15.73 -10.91 12.23
C LEU A 212 14.25 -10.87 11.89
N GLU A 213 13.79 -11.83 11.10
CA GLU A 213 12.39 -11.94 10.69
C GLU A 213 11.49 -12.23 11.88
N ASP A 214 11.95 -13.05 12.84
CA ASP A 214 11.24 -13.26 14.10
C ASP A 214 11.14 -11.97 14.91
N ILE A 215 12.21 -11.17 14.98
CA ILE A 215 12.20 -9.88 15.68
C ILE A 215 11.22 -8.89 15.04
N ILE A 216 11.16 -8.83 13.71
CA ILE A 216 10.18 -7.98 13.00
C ILE A 216 8.75 -8.46 13.30
N SER A 217 8.52 -9.77 13.28
CA SER A 217 7.22 -10.37 13.57
C SER A 217 6.78 -10.14 15.02
N LEU A 218 7.70 -10.28 15.98
CA LEU A 218 7.48 -9.94 17.39
C LEU A 218 7.21 -8.45 17.60
N THR A 219 7.88 -7.58 16.84
CA THR A 219 7.65 -6.13 16.91
C THR A 219 6.22 -5.80 16.46
N ALA A 220 5.74 -6.41 15.38
CA ALA A 220 4.35 -6.28 14.96
C ALA A 220 3.36 -6.78 16.04
N LEU A 221 3.66 -7.92 16.67
CA LEU A 221 2.83 -8.43 17.77
C LEU A 221 2.80 -7.47 18.98
N LYS A 222 3.96 -6.90 19.34
CA LYS A 222 4.09 -5.90 20.40
C LYS A 222 3.21 -4.68 20.11
N ASP A 223 3.34 -4.13 18.90
CA ASP A 223 2.61 -2.93 18.50
C ASP A 223 1.08 -3.19 18.44
N ALA A 224 0.67 -4.39 18.02
CA ALA A 224 -0.73 -4.81 18.07
C ALA A 224 -1.29 -4.88 19.51
N TYR A 225 -0.52 -5.39 20.48
CA TYR A 225 -0.92 -5.36 21.90
C TYR A 225 -1.06 -3.94 22.43
N VAL A 226 -0.11 -3.05 22.11
CA VAL A 226 -0.15 -1.64 22.52
C VAL A 226 -1.38 -0.94 21.93
N LEU A 227 -1.64 -1.14 20.64
CA LEU A 227 -2.79 -0.58 19.95
C LEU A 227 -4.11 -1.06 20.57
N LEU A 228 -4.27 -2.36 20.81
CA LEU A 228 -5.47 -2.91 21.43
C LEU A 228 -5.66 -2.42 22.86
N GLY A 229 -4.59 -2.38 23.67
CA GLY A 229 -4.65 -1.83 25.03
C GLY A 229 -5.11 -0.37 25.04
N ARG A 230 -4.67 0.43 24.06
CA ARG A 230 -5.09 1.83 23.89
C ARG A 230 -6.54 1.95 23.43
N ILE A 231 -6.96 1.21 22.39
CA ILE A 231 -8.33 1.24 21.86
C ILE A 231 -9.34 0.78 22.91
N ASP A 232 -9.05 -0.34 23.58
CA ASP A 232 -9.96 -0.97 24.57
C ASP A 232 -9.82 -0.37 25.98
N GLN A 233 -8.86 0.53 26.19
CA GLN A 233 -8.53 1.13 27.49
C GLN A 233 -8.33 0.07 28.59
N THR A 234 -7.45 -0.89 28.31
CA THR A 234 -7.26 -2.10 29.14
C THR A 234 -5.79 -2.47 29.28
N ASP A 235 -5.44 -3.01 30.44
CA ASP A 235 -4.10 -3.54 30.74
C ASP A 235 -3.99 -5.05 30.53
N GLN A 236 -5.01 -5.71 29.95
CA GLN A 236 -5.05 -7.17 29.80
C GLN A 236 -3.87 -7.77 29.02
N TYR A 237 -3.15 -6.95 28.25
CA TYR A 237 -2.02 -7.38 27.43
C TYR A 237 -0.66 -7.13 28.09
N ALA A 238 -0.59 -6.48 29.26
CA ALA A 238 0.66 -6.01 29.86
C ALA A 238 1.67 -7.15 30.11
N ASP A 239 1.21 -8.29 30.62
CA ASP A 239 2.09 -9.44 30.89
C ASP A 239 2.66 -10.03 29.59
N LYS A 240 1.83 -10.19 28.56
CA LYS A 240 2.27 -10.69 27.25
C LYS A 240 3.22 -9.71 26.56
N LEU A 241 2.92 -8.42 26.65
CA LEU A 241 3.75 -7.35 26.10
C LEU A 241 5.17 -7.40 26.68
N LYS A 242 5.29 -7.53 28.00
CA LYS A 242 6.59 -7.65 28.69
C LYS A 242 7.40 -8.85 28.20
N ILE A 243 6.75 -9.99 27.97
CA ILE A 243 7.42 -11.18 27.44
C ILE A 243 7.94 -10.88 26.02
N VAL A 244 7.12 -10.29 25.15
CA VAL A 244 7.51 -9.97 23.77
C VAL A 244 8.68 -8.99 23.74
N GLU A 245 8.66 -7.95 24.57
CA GLU A 245 9.75 -6.98 24.71
C GLU A 245 11.07 -7.63 25.12
N GLU A 246 11.05 -8.52 26.12
CA GLU A 246 12.23 -9.29 26.54
C GLU A 246 12.82 -10.12 25.38
N ARG A 247 11.96 -10.78 24.59
CA ARG A 247 12.40 -11.57 23.43
C ARG A 247 13.07 -10.70 22.37
N ILE A 248 12.50 -9.53 22.11
CA ILE A 248 13.03 -8.56 21.15
C ILE A 248 14.43 -8.10 21.58
N ASP A 249 14.57 -7.63 22.82
CA ASP A 249 15.82 -7.10 23.35
C ASP A 249 16.94 -8.15 23.32
N ARG A 250 16.62 -9.38 23.73
CA ARG A 250 17.58 -10.49 23.70
C ARG A 250 18.04 -10.82 22.28
N GLY A 251 17.12 -10.86 21.31
CA GLY A 251 17.45 -11.15 19.92
C GLY A 251 18.30 -10.06 19.25
N ILE A 252 18.17 -8.79 19.69
CA ILE A 252 19.02 -7.69 19.24
C ILE A 252 20.44 -7.80 19.82
N GLN A 253 20.57 -8.18 21.10
CA GLN A 253 21.86 -8.28 21.78
C GLN A 253 22.75 -9.41 21.23
N LEU A 254 22.17 -10.54 20.82
CA LEU A 254 22.91 -11.68 20.24
C LEU A 254 23.56 -11.36 18.88
N LYS A 255 23.26 -10.21 18.27
CA LYS A 255 23.77 -9.81 16.95
C LYS A 255 24.82 -8.69 17.00
N ARG A 256 25.15 -8.17 18.18
CA ARG A 256 26.25 -7.22 18.39
C ARG A 256 27.53 -7.96 18.74
#